data_AF-A0A1Q6Z8A0-F1
#
_entry.id   AF-A0A1Q6Z8A0-F1
#
_cell.length_a   1.000
_cell.length_b   1.000
_cell.length_c   1.000
_cell.angle_alpha   90.00
_cell.angle_beta   90.00
_cell.angle_gamma   90.00
#
_symmetry.space_group_name_H-M   'P 1'
#
loop_
_entity.id
_entity.type
_entity.pdbx_description
1 polymer ?
#
loop_
_entity_poly.entity_id
_entity_poly.type
_entity_poly.pdbx_seq_one_letter_code
_entity_poly.pdbx_strand_id
1 'polypeptide(L)'
;MVLCLLIYRLAEFRLRSRLAETQQTIPDQVQKPTVRPTMRWVFQCFEGIELLHVQTAATSLVLVLRLQPVHRLILTFLGPLYEKIYHPSG
;
A
#
# COMPACT_ATOMS: atom_id res chain seq x y z
N MET A 1 -19.39 12.44 -5.46
CA MET A 1 -19.14 11.13 -6.10
C MET A 1 -18.20 11.19 -7.30
N VAL A 2 -18.36 12.12 -8.26
CA VAL A 2 -17.52 12.20 -9.48
C VAL A 2 -16.02 12.36 -9.18
N LEU A 3 -15.66 13.29 -8.30
CA LEU A 3 -14.25 13.53 -7.92
C LEU A 3 -13.58 12.29 -7.33
N CYS A 4 -14.29 11.54 -6.47
CA CYS A 4 -13.76 10.32 -5.87
C CYS A 4 -13.45 9.27 -6.95
N LEU A 5 -14.36 9.07 -7.91
CA LEU A 5 -14.14 8.15 -9.02
C LEU A 5 -12.96 8.60 -9.91
N LEU A 6 -12.81 9.90 -10.14
CA LEU A 6 -11.66 10.46 -10.85
C LEU A 6 -10.34 10.14 -10.12
N ILE A 7 -10.28 10.37 -8.81
CA ILE A 7 -9.10 10.06 -7.99
C ILE A 7 -8.77 8.57 -8.05
N TYR A 8 -9.77 7.69 -7.92
CA TYR A 8 -9.58 6.24 -8.03
C TYR A 8 -9.02 5.85 -9.39
N ARG A 9 -9.60 6.38 -10.48
CA ARG A 9 -9.13 6.08 -11.85
C ARG A 9 -7.71 6.58 -12.08
N LEU A 10 -7.36 7.76 -11.57
CA LEU A 10 -6.02 8.31 -11.66
C LEU A 10 -5.00 7.43 -10.92
N ALA A 11 -5.33 6.99 -9.70
CA ALA A 11 -4.47 6.10 -8.92
C ALA A 11 -4.34 4.71 -9.56
N GLU A 12 -5.44 4.13 -10.09
CA GLU A 12 -5.39 2.89 -10.87
C GLU A 12 -4.49 3.02 -12.09
N PHE A 13 -4.63 4.11 -12.85
CA PHE A 13 -3.80 4.37 -14.03
C PHE A 13 -2.33 4.42 -13.65
N ARG A 14 -1.96 5.21 -12.62
CA ARG A 14 -0.57 5.33 -12.17
C ARG A 14 0.02 3.99 -11.74
N LEU A 15 -0.71 3.21 -10.94
CA LEU A 15 -0.24 1.90 -10.48
C LEU A 15 -0.08 0.92 -11.64
N ARG A 16 -1.05 0.85 -12.55
CA ARG A 16 -1.00 -0.05 -13.72
C ARG A 16 0.12 0.31 -14.68
N SER A 17 0.39 1.59 -14.89
CA SER A 17 1.53 2.03 -15.72
C SER A 17 2.85 1.56 -15.13
N ARG A 18 3.04 1.70 -13.81
CA ARG A 18 4.26 1.20 -13.12
C ARG A 18 4.40 -0.32 -13.20
N LEU A 19 3.30 -1.06 -13.04
CA LEU A 19 3.29 -2.51 -13.20
C LEU A 19 3.65 -2.94 -14.62
N ALA A 20 3.13 -2.23 -15.63
CA ALA A 20 3.45 -2.50 -17.03
C ALA A 20 4.93 -2.20 -17.36
N GLU A 21 5.45 -1.07 -16.88
CA GLU A 21 6.87 -0.67 -17.04
C GLU A 21 7.83 -1.70 -16.43
N THR A 22 7.48 -2.26 -15.27
CA THR A 22 8.32 -3.21 -14.54
C THR A 22 8.07 -4.67 -14.92
N GLN A 23 7.04 -4.96 -15.72
CA GLN A 23 6.56 -6.31 -16.04
C GLN A 23 6.21 -7.14 -14.80
N GLN A 24 5.81 -6.49 -13.72
CA GLN A 24 5.46 -7.14 -12.45
C GLN A 24 3.94 -7.21 -12.27
N THR A 25 3.52 -8.07 -11.34
CA THR A 25 2.11 -8.29 -11.02
C THR A 25 1.89 -8.20 -9.51
N ILE A 26 0.65 -7.91 -9.13
CA ILE A 26 0.19 -7.94 -7.74
C ILE A 26 -0.93 -8.99 -7.67
N PRO A 27 -1.09 -9.74 -6.56
CA PRO A 27 -2.24 -10.63 -6.40
C PRO A 27 -3.55 -9.85 -6.50
N ASP A 28 -4.55 -10.44 -7.14
CA ASP A 28 -5.94 -10.00 -7.10
C ASP A 28 -6.69 -10.55 -5.87
N GLN A 29 -8.00 -10.29 -5.79
CA GLN A 29 -8.83 -10.74 -4.67
C GLN A 29 -8.88 -12.26 -4.49
N VAL A 30 -8.61 -13.04 -5.55
CA VAL A 30 -8.53 -14.50 -5.53
C VAL A 30 -7.08 -15.00 -5.57
N GLN A 31 -6.11 -14.15 -5.21
CA GLN A 31 -4.68 -14.43 -5.15
C GLN A 31 -4.01 -14.76 -6.49
N LYS A 32 -4.64 -14.43 -7.62
CA LYS A 32 -4.04 -14.59 -8.94
C LYS A 32 -3.20 -13.36 -9.31
N PRO A 33 -2.04 -13.56 -9.97
CA PRO A 33 -1.23 -12.43 -10.43
C PRO A 33 -2.00 -11.60 -11.46
N THR A 34 -2.10 -10.29 -11.24
CA THR A 34 -2.75 -9.35 -12.16
C THR A 34 -1.90 -8.11 -12.42
N VAL A 35 -1.96 -7.65 -13.67
CA VAL A 35 -1.41 -6.35 -14.11
C VAL A 35 -2.44 -5.23 -14.07
N ARG A 36 -3.71 -5.55 -13.75
CA ARG A 36 -4.83 -4.59 -13.74
C ARG A 36 -5.57 -4.60 -12.39
N PRO A 37 -4.90 -4.35 -11.25
CA PRO A 37 -5.58 -4.24 -9.97
C PRO A 37 -6.56 -3.05 -9.96
N THR A 38 -7.58 -3.12 -9.11
CA THR A 38 -8.44 -1.97 -8.80
C THR A 38 -7.93 -1.27 -7.55
N MET A 39 -8.13 0.04 -7.44
CA MET A 39 -7.70 0.76 -6.22
C MET A 39 -8.51 0.33 -4.99
N ARG A 40 -9.75 -0.12 -5.19
CA ARG A 40 -10.55 -0.73 -4.12
C ARG A 40 -9.84 -1.94 -3.53
N TRP A 41 -9.41 -2.87 -4.38
CA TRP A 41 -8.68 -4.06 -3.92
C TRP A 41 -7.36 -3.69 -3.25
N VAL A 42 -6.61 -2.75 -3.85
CA VAL A 42 -5.37 -2.26 -3.27
C VAL A 42 -5.60 -1.73 -1.86
N PHE A 43 -6.64 -0.92 -1.63
CA PHE A 43 -6.95 -0.44 -0.28
C PHE A 43 -7.33 -1.56 0.69
N GLN A 44 -8.10 -2.55 0.22
CA GLN A 44 -8.42 -3.73 1.03
C GLN A 44 -7.18 -4.50 1.47
N CYS A 45 -6.14 -4.57 0.64
CA CYS A 45 -4.87 -5.18 1.05
C CYS A 45 -4.27 -4.49 2.27
N PHE A 46 -4.43 -3.17 2.44
CA PHE A 46 -3.87 -2.45 3.58
C PHE A 46 -4.80 -2.44 4.81
N GLU A 47 -5.99 -3.06 4.72
CA GLU A 47 -6.86 -3.24 5.88
C GLU A 47 -6.19 -4.18 6.89
N GLY A 48 -6.32 -3.86 8.18
CA GLY A 48 -5.72 -4.66 9.24
C GLY A 48 -4.22 -4.42 9.46
N ILE A 49 -3.61 -3.38 8.91
CA ILE A 49 -2.30 -2.91 9.41
C ILE A 49 -2.52 -2.21 10.76
N GLU A 50 -1.74 -2.60 11.77
CA GLU A 50 -1.86 -2.09 13.14
C GLU A 50 -0.66 -1.22 13.50
N LEU A 51 -0.89 -0.17 14.30
CA LEU A 51 0.16 0.65 14.90
C LEU A 51 0.22 0.35 16.40
N LEU A 52 1.38 -0.11 16.86
CA LEU A 52 1.66 -0.30 18.28
C LEU A 52 2.46 0.89 18.79
N HIS A 53 1.86 1.63 19.70
CA HIS A 53 2.52 2.73 20.41
C HIS A 53 3.08 2.20 21.73
N VAL A 54 4.40 2.18 21.85
CA VAL A 54 5.11 1.81 23.08
C VAL A 54 5.57 3.09 23.76
N GLN A 55 4.95 3.41 24.89
CA GLN A 55 5.29 4.56 25.72
C GLN A 55 5.96 4.07 27.00
N THR A 56 7.18 4.51 27.23
CA THR A 56 7.95 4.27 28.47
C THR A 56 8.49 5.59 28.99
N ALA A 57 8.92 5.63 30.26
CA ALA A 57 9.47 6.85 30.87
C ALA A 57 10.69 7.43 30.11
N ALA A 58 11.39 6.62 29.32
CA ALA A 58 12.58 7.02 28.55
C ALA A 58 12.38 7.04 27.03
N THR A 59 11.30 6.45 26.50
CA THR A 59 11.17 6.26 25.04
C THR A 59 9.71 6.18 24.59
N SER A 60 9.41 6.86 23.49
CA SER A 60 8.18 6.73 22.71
C SER A 60 8.51 6.09 21.37
N LEU A 61 8.06 4.86 21.12
CA LEU A 61 8.26 4.16 19.85
C LEU A 61 6.91 3.82 19.20
N VAL A 62 6.86 3.88 17.88
CA VAL A 62 5.71 3.43 17.08
C VAL A 62 6.18 2.30 16.19
N LEU A 63 5.49 1.17 16.27
CA LEU A 63 5.78 -0.02 15.47
C LEU A 63 4.62 -0.32 14.53
N VAL A 64 4.92 -0.57 13.26
CA VAL A 64 3.92 -1.02 12.27
C VAL A 64 3.87 -2.54 12.28
N LEU A 65 2.74 -3.09 12.70
CA LEU A 65 2.49 -4.53 12.77
C LEU A 65 1.76 -5.02 11.52
N ARG A 66 1.92 -6.32 11.24
CA ARG A 66 1.25 -7.03 10.13
C ARG A 66 1.53 -6.44 8.73
N LEU A 67 2.69 -5.82 8.54
CA LEU A 67 3.15 -5.38 7.22
C LEU A 67 3.68 -6.57 6.39
N GLN A 68 2.76 -7.21 5.66
CA GLN A 68 3.02 -8.38 4.82
C GLN A 68 3.81 -8.05 3.53
N PRO A 69 4.41 -9.06 2.86
CA PRO A 69 5.14 -8.86 1.60
C PRO A 69 4.33 -8.17 0.50
N VAL A 70 3.03 -8.45 0.42
CA VAL A 70 2.13 -7.81 -0.55
C VAL A 70 2.02 -6.30 -0.33
N HIS A 71 2.01 -5.83 0.92
CA HIS A 71 1.99 -4.40 1.23
C HIS A 71 3.27 -3.73 0.76
N ARG A 72 4.42 -4.35 1.05
CA ARG A 72 5.73 -3.84 0.62
C ARG A 72 5.83 -3.77 -0.90
N LEU A 73 5.39 -4.82 -1.58
CA LEU A 73 5.33 -4.86 -3.03
C LEU A 73 4.48 -3.71 -3.59
N ILE A 74 3.26 -3.51 -3.08
CA ILE A 74 2.40 -2.40 -3.50
C ILE A 74 3.08 -1.04 -3.23
N LEU A 75 3.68 -0.87 -2.05
CA LEU A 75 4.36 0.38 -1.67
C LEU A 75 5.52 0.72 -2.61
N THR A 76 6.30 -0.27 -3.06
CA THR A 76 7.40 -0.02 -4.02
C THR A 76 6.90 0.55 -5.35
N PHE A 77 5.71 0.15 -5.82
CA PHE A 77 5.12 0.71 -7.05
C PHE A 77 4.51 2.10 -6.85
N LEU A 78 3.99 2.38 -5.66
CA LEU A 78 3.45 3.70 -5.33
C LEU A 78 4.57 4.73 -5.12
N GLY A 79 5.70 4.28 -4.58
CA GLY A 79 6.95 5.05 -4.44
C GLY A 79 7.27 5.47 -3.01
N PRO A 80 8.43 6.12 -2.82
CA PRO A 80 9.06 6.31 -1.50
C PRO A 80 8.25 7.19 -0.54
N LEU A 81 7.42 8.10 -1.07
CA LEU A 81 6.53 8.93 -0.26
C LEU A 81 5.50 8.09 0.50
N TYR A 82 5.02 7.01 -0.11
CA TYR A 82 4.04 6.11 0.51
C TYR A 82 4.72 5.17 1.49
N GLU A 83 5.91 4.67 1.17
CA GLU A 83 6.71 3.84 2.07
C GLU A 83 7.00 4.55 3.40
N LYS A 84 7.34 5.85 3.35
CA LYS A 84 7.64 6.64 4.54
C LYS A 84 6.53 6.63 5.60
N ILE A 85 5.27 6.50 5.19
CA ILE A 85 4.12 6.45 6.10
C ILE A 85 4.14 5.18 6.97
N TYR A 86 4.68 4.08 6.43
CA TYR A 86 4.75 2.77 7.10
C TYR A 86 6.10 2.49 7.75
N HIS A 87 7.01 3.47 7.72
CA HIS A 87 8.28 3.45 8.43
C HIS A 87 8.29 4.62 9.41
N PRO A 88 7.59 4.51 10.56
CA PRO A 88 7.71 5.48 11.62
C PRO A 88 9.17 5.46 12.11
N SER A 89 9.94 6.43 11.63
CA SER A 89 11.19 6.84 12.24
C SER A 89 10.90 7.19 13.69
N GLY A 90 11.53 6.44 14.60
CA GLY A 90 11.65 6.85 16.00
C GLY A 90 12.41 8.16 16.12
#